data_AF-A0A7S1VFT3-F1
#
_entry.id   AF-A0A7S1VFT3-F1
#
_cell.length_a   1.000
_cell.length_b   1.000
_cell.length_c   1.000
_cell.angle_alpha   90.00
_cell.angle_beta   90.00
_cell.angle_gamma   90.00
#
_symmetry.space_group_name_H-M   'P 1'
#
loop_
_entity.id
_entity.type
_entity.pdbx_description
1 polymer ?
#
loop_
_entity_poly.entity_id
_entity_poly.type
_entity_poly.pdbx_seq_one_letter_code
_entity_poly.pdbx_strand_id
1 'polypeptide(L)'
;GTLTQNEMTARAVYCHATPKTVFGLTGVGYGTQSGELIIQDNSSSSSSSKSSSAPHRISYSSQEWDVIAALFHTASLCNNATLSVDGDSEKEHSGQPTELALLVGTIKAGLEDPRPQYHRTQEVPFSSDRKRMEVRARPIGGRHVCRAFAYCNKSKQSSLLPEDSRRRSSGSNDGSIFYVKGMPESVLGECTTYTGMDGSPTSLSEEDKAQVLAQSRRMAAQGGLRVLAMAYGPTLQSLTFAGLIGMEDPPRVGVADAVTQLQKGGVKVLMVTGDSKETAIAIAKR
;
A
#
# COMPACT_ATOMS: atom_id res chain seq x y z
N GLY A 1 28.73 -6.68 -0.61
CA GLY A 1 27.73 -6.14 0.34
C GLY A 1 26.58 -5.54 -0.43
N THR A 2 25.39 -5.41 0.17
CA THR A 2 24.26 -4.71 -0.47
C THR A 2 24.49 -3.20 -0.44
N LEU A 3 24.01 -2.49 -1.48
CA LEU A 3 24.12 -1.03 -1.58
C LEU A 3 23.19 -0.30 -0.61
N THR A 4 22.11 -0.94 -0.20
CA THR A 4 21.04 -0.37 0.61
C THR A 4 21.04 -0.89 2.03
N GLN A 5 20.38 -0.15 2.92
CA GLN A 5 20.31 -0.47 4.34
C GLN A 5 19.36 -1.65 4.64
N ASN A 6 18.51 -2.03 3.68
CA ASN A 6 17.45 -3.03 3.86
C ASN A 6 16.40 -2.56 4.89
N GLU A 7 16.21 -1.24 4.97
CA GLU A 7 15.28 -0.54 5.86
C GLU A 7 14.20 0.13 5.03
N MET A 8 13.38 -0.70 4.39
CA MET A 8 12.28 -0.24 3.54
C MET A 8 11.39 0.73 4.33
N THR A 9 11.20 1.94 3.78
CA THR A 9 10.37 2.97 4.38
C THR A 9 9.27 3.36 3.39
N ALA A 10 8.00 3.28 3.80
CA ALA A 10 6.92 3.81 2.97
C ALA A 10 7.04 5.35 2.86
N ARG A 11 6.97 5.88 1.63
CA ARG A 11 7.27 7.29 1.33
C ARG A 11 6.14 8.01 0.62
N ALA A 12 5.45 7.32 -0.28
CA ALA A 12 4.44 7.93 -1.13
C ALA A 12 3.21 7.04 -1.22
N VAL A 13 2.04 7.66 -1.24
CA VAL A 13 0.75 6.99 -1.40
C VAL A 13 -0.01 7.64 -2.55
N TYR A 14 -0.69 6.80 -3.32
CA TYR A 14 -1.59 7.26 -4.39
C TYR A 14 -2.91 6.48 -4.32
N CYS A 15 -4.01 7.22 -4.31
CA CYS A 15 -5.36 6.68 -4.43
C CYS A 15 -6.02 7.25 -5.68
N HIS A 16 -6.67 6.40 -6.47
CA HIS A 16 -7.22 6.83 -7.76
C HIS A 16 -8.39 7.82 -7.62
N ALA A 17 -9.15 7.75 -6.52
CA ALA A 17 -10.22 8.72 -6.22
C ALA A 17 -9.70 10.14 -5.92
N THR A 18 -8.40 10.29 -5.59
CA THR A 18 -7.75 11.56 -5.31
C THR A 18 -6.51 11.75 -6.20
N PRO A 19 -6.65 11.76 -7.54
CA PRO A 19 -5.52 11.62 -8.45
C PRO A 19 -4.57 12.84 -8.44
N LYS A 20 -5.04 13.98 -7.92
CA LYS A 20 -4.27 15.23 -7.78
C LYS A 20 -3.60 15.35 -6.41
N THR A 21 -4.02 14.55 -5.43
CA THR A 21 -3.51 14.60 -4.06
C THR A 21 -2.28 13.70 -3.99
N VAL A 22 -1.16 14.28 -3.56
CA VAL A 22 0.06 13.53 -3.33
C VAL A 22 0.21 13.33 -1.82
N PHE A 23 0.24 12.09 -1.38
CA PHE A 23 0.42 11.79 0.03
C PHE A 23 1.87 11.38 0.29
N GLY A 24 2.49 12.02 1.27
CA GLY A 24 3.82 11.69 1.74
C GLY A 24 3.79 11.06 3.12
N LEU A 25 4.71 10.14 3.40
CA LEU A 25 4.94 9.59 4.74
C LEU A 25 6.28 10.10 5.28
N THR A 26 6.23 10.78 6.43
CA THR A 26 7.43 11.32 7.08
C THR A 26 8.09 10.31 8.02
N GLY A 27 9.27 10.65 8.57
CA GLY A 27 10.11 9.76 9.36
C GLY A 27 10.94 8.79 8.51
N VAL A 28 11.74 7.95 9.15
CA VAL A 28 12.65 6.98 8.51
C VAL A 28 12.58 5.63 9.20
N GLY A 29 12.84 4.56 8.44
CA GLY A 29 12.92 3.19 8.98
C GLY A 29 11.64 2.74 9.68
N TYR A 30 11.82 1.94 10.73
CA TYR A 30 10.72 1.31 11.48
C TYR A 30 10.29 2.10 12.73
N GLY A 31 10.72 3.36 12.88
CA GLY A 31 10.27 4.22 13.96
C GLY A 31 8.75 4.43 13.91
N THR A 32 8.05 3.97 14.96
CA THR A 32 6.59 4.07 15.08
C THR A 32 6.13 5.33 15.82
N GLN A 33 7.01 5.91 16.63
CA GLN A 33 6.75 7.11 17.43
C GLN A 33 6.98 8.42 16.66
N SER A 34 7.56 8.35 15.46
CA SER A 34 7.88 9.51 14.64
C SER A 34 7.45 9.31 13.19
N GLY A 35 6.89 10.38 12.62
CA GLY A 35 6.39 10.38 11.24
C GLY A 35 4.87 10.28 11.16
N GLU A 36 4.33 10.85 10.10
CA GLU A 36 2.90 10.98 9.85
C GLU A 36 2.63 11.01 8.34
N LEU A 37 1.43 10.60 7.95
CA LEU A 37 0.92 10.75 6.60
C LEU A 37 0.46 12.19 6.42
N ILE A 38 1.04 12.85 5.41
CA ILE A 38 0.81 14.26 5.10
C ILE A 38 0.28 14.40 3.68
N ILE A 39 -0.61 15.36 3.47
CA ILE A 39 -0.98 15.81 2.12
C ILE A 39 0.08 16.81 1.65
N GLN A 40 0.67 16.56 0.49
CA GLN A 40 1.60 17.48 -0.17
C GLN A 40 0.82 18.39 -1.12
N ASP A 41 0.76 19.67 -0.79
CA ASP A 41 0.18 20.68 -1.67
C ASP A 41 1.09 20.90 -2.88
N ASN A 42 0.63 20.53 -4.07
CA ASN A 42 1.34 20.77 -5.33
C ASN A 42 1.29 22.26 -5.78
N SER A 43 0.75 23.16 -4.94
CA SER A 43 0.52 24.58 -5.26
C SER A 43 1.76 25.48 -5.11
N SER A 44 2.97 24.93 -4.96
CA SER A 44 4.20 25.73 -4.80
C SER A 44 5.30 25.40 -5.83
N SER A 45 4.94 25.45 -7.11
CA SER A 45 5.92 25.84 -8.14
C SER A 45 6.04 27.37 -8.16
N SER A 46 7.23 27.87 -7.83
CA SER A 46 7.70 29.26 -7.94
C SER A 46 7.09 30.32 -7.02
N SER A 47 7.62 30.43 -5.80
CA SER A 47 8.15 31.70 -5.24
C SER A 47 8.56 31.51 -3.77
N SER A 48 9.66 32.16 -3.42
CA SER A 48 10.33 32.17 -2.13
C SER A 48 9.51 32.83 -1.02
N SER A 49 8.51 32.10 -0.51
CA SER A 49 7.74 32.46 0.69
C SER A 49 7.39 31.18 1.46
N LYS A 50 8.18 30.84 2.49
CA LYS A 50 7.89 29.74 3.41
C LYS A 50 6.67 30.11 4.27
N SER A 51 5.47 29.89 3.74
CA SER A 51 4.29 29.72 4.57
C SER A 51 4.28 28.27 5.04
N SER A 52 4.65 28.06 6.30
CA SER A 52 4.57 26.78 6.99
C SER A 52 3.10 26.46 7.29
N SER A 53 2.34 25.98 6.29
CA SER A 53 1.11 25.24 6.60
C SER A 53 1.53 23.94 7.28
N ALA A 54 1.04 23.73 8.50
CA ALA A 54 1.32 22.50 9.24
C ALA A 54 0.86 21.28 8.41
N PRO A 55 1.62 20.18 8.40
CA PRO A 55 1.23 18.97 7.68
C PRO A 55 -0.19 18.55 8.08
N HIS A 56 -1.06 18.37 7.08
CA HIS A 56 -2.44 17.96 7.33
C HIS A 56 -2.48 16.48 7.69
N ARG A 57 -2.72 16.18 8.97
CA ARG A 57 -2.86 14.83 9.49
C ARG A 57 -4.24 14.29 9.16
N ILE A 58 -4.29 13.14 8.49
CA ILE A 58 -5.56 12.49 8.13
C ILE A 58 -6.23 11.94 9.39
N SER A 59 -7.52 12.21 9.53
CA SER A 59 -8.35 11.75 10.65
C SER A 59 -9.67 11.19 10.13
N TYR A 60 -10.48 10.58 11.00
CA TYR A 60 -11.77 9.99 10.62
C TYR A 60 -12.74 10.99 9.95
N SER A 61 -12.57 12.30 10.20
CA SER A 61 -13.36 13.35 9.58
C SER A 61 -12.81 13.84 8.23
N SER A 62 -11.61 13.43 7.84
CA SER A 62 -11.00 13.79 6.56
C SER A 62 -11.75 13.12 5.41
N GLN A 63 -11.89 13.82 4.28
CA GLN A 63 -12.64 13.30 3.13
C GLN A 63 -11.96 12.06 2.53
N GLU A 64 -10.64 11.97 2.64
CA GLU A 64 -9.78 10.91 2.14
C GLU A 64 -9.75 9.68 3.06
N TRP A 65 -10.40 9.74 4.24
CA TRP A 65 -10.27 8.70 5.26
C TRP A 65 -10.63 7.31 4.74
N ASP A 66 -11.76 7.18 4.04
CA ASP A 66 -12.24 5.87 3.58
C ASP A 66 -11.29 5.23 2.56
N VAL A 67 -10.66 6.03 1.68
CA VAL A 67 -9.70 5.52 0.69
C VAL A 67 -8.36 5.15 1.32
N ILE A 68 -7.87 5.97 2.26
CA ILE A 68 -6.62 5.72 3.00
C ILE A 68 -6.77 4.51 3.94
N ALA A 69 -7.90 4.41 4.64
CA ALA A 69 -8.23 3.27 5.49
C ALA A 69 -8.32 1.98 4.67
N ALA A 70 -9.01 1.97 3.52
CA ALA A 70 -9.07 0.80 2.65
C ALA A 70 -7.67 0.35 2.18
N LEU A 71 -6.81 1.31 1.80
CA LEU A 71 -5.46 1.06 1.34
C LEU A 71 -4.59 0.42 2.43
N PHE A 72 -4.43 1.08 3.58
CA PHE A 72 -3.52 0.62 4.63
C PHE A 72 -4.08 -0.57 5.40
N HIS A 73 -5.39 -0.68 5.60
CA HIS A 73 -5.95 -1.90 6.19
C HIS A 73 -5.75 -3.12 5.27
N THR A 74 -5.84 -2.95 3.94
CA THR A 74 -5.49 -4.03 3.01
C THR A 74 -4.01 -4.39 3.14
N ALA A 75 -3.13 -3.39 3.23
CA ALA A 75 -1.70 -3.57 3.42
C ALA A 75 -1.35 -4.28 4.73
N SER A 76 -2.12 -4.07 5.81
CA SER A 76 -1.97 -4.77 7.08
C SER A 76 -2.58 -6.18 7.06
N LEU A 77 -3.77 -6.38 6.50
CA LEU A 77 -4.44 -7.69 6.48
C LEU A 77 -3.71 -8.70 5.58
N CYS A 78 -3.14 -8.22 4.48
CA CYS A 78 -2.31 -9.02 3.58
C CYS A 78 -0.83 -8.94 4.01
N ASN A 79 -0.50 -9.25 5.28
CA ASN A 79 0.83 -9.04 5.86
C ASN A 79 1.19 -10.10 6.92
N ASN A 80 2.41 -10.62 6.85
CA ASN A 80 2.94 -11.62 7.78
C ASN A 80 3.95 -11.07 8.80
N ALA A 81 4.38 -9.82 8.68
CA ALA A 81 5.31 -9.21 9.62
C ALA A 81 4.65 -8.92 10.97
N THR A 82 5.47 -8.87 12.02
CA THR A 82 5.07 -8.53 13.38
C THR A 82 5.89 -7.32 13.84
N LEU A 83 5.19 -6.29 14.30
CA LEU A 83 5.79 -5.08 14.84
C LEU A 83 5.56 -5.06 16.35
N SER A 84 6.64 -5.05 17.11
CA SER A 84 6.65 -4.78 18.55
C SER A 84 6.55 -3.28 18.77
N VAL A 85 5.58 -2.85 19.56
CA VAL A 85 5.36 -1.42 19.88
C VAL A 85 5.85 -1.09 21.30
N ASP A 86 6.12 -2.12 22.12
CA ASP A 86 6.54 -1.96 23.51
C ASP A 86 8.07 -1.85 23.62
N GLY A 87 8.54 -0.89 24.42
CA GLY A 87 9.95 -0.56 24.65
C GLY A 87 10.78 -1.61 25.40
N ASP A 88 10.38 -2.88 25.35
CA ASP A 88 11.19 -4.00 25.83
C ASP A 88 12.00 -4.56 24.66
N SER A 89 13.31 -4.36 24.76
CA SER A 89 14.36 -4.54 23.74
C SER A 89 14.51 -5.95 23.15
N GLU A 90 13.65 -6.91 23.49
CA GLU A 90 13.83 -8.32 23.14
C GLU A 90 12.78 -8.91 22.17
N LYS A 91 11.68 -8.20 21.87
CA LYS A 91 10.86 -8.55 20.70
C LYS A 91 11.34 -7.71 19.53
N GLU A 92 12.36 -8.19 18.86
CA GLU A 92 12.85 -7.62 17.60
C GLU A 92 11.71 -7.65 16.55
N HIS A 93 11.55 -6.57 15.78
CA HIS A 93 10.64 -6.56 14.64
C HIS A 93 10.93 -7.76 13.74
N SER A 94 9.90 -8.52 13.35
CA SER A 94 10.10 -9.77 12.60
C SER A 94 9.28 -9.78 11.33
N GLY A 95 9.89 -10.21 10.23
CA GLY A 95 9.26 -10.28 8.91
C GLY A 95 10.10 -9.63 7.82
N GLN A 96 9.56 -9.60 6.61
CA GLN A 96 10.25 -9.00 5.47
C GLN A 96 10.27 -7.47 5.60
N PRO A 97 11.36 -6.78 5.23
CA PRO A 97 11.46 -5.31 5.27
C PRO A 97 10.27 -4.59 4.62
N THR A 98 9.85 -5.07 3.45
CA THR A 98 8.68 -4.54 2.73
C THR A 98 7.39 -4.66 3.55
N GLU A 99 7.22 -5.75 4.29
CA GLU A 99 6.04 -5.98 5.11
C GLU A 99 6.03 -5.11 6.37
N LEU A 100 7.19 -4.97 7.03
CA LEU A 100 7.38 -4.04 8.15
C LEU A 100 7.10 -2.59 7.74
N ALA A 101 7.59 -2.17 6.57
CA ALA A 101 7.37 -0.83 6.03
C ALA A 101 5.87 -0.50 5.87
N LEU A 102 5.07 -1.48 5.46
CA LEU A 102 3.63 -1.33 5.31
C LEU A 102 2.93 -1.18 6.66
N LEU A 103 3.30 -1.97 7.67
CA LEU A 103 2.73 -1.87 9.02
C LEU A 103 3.07 -0.54 9.69
N VAL A 104 4.33 -0.10 9.56
CA VAL A 104 4.76 1.22 10.04
C VAL A 104 4.03 2.33 9.29
N GLY A 105 3.82 2.17 7.97
CA GLY A 105 3.02 3.07 7.16
C GLY A 105 1.58 3.20 7.66
N THR A 106 0.93 2.09 8.05
CA THR A 106 -0.42 2.09 8.65
C THR A 106 -0.46 2.92 9.94
N ILE A 107 0.52 2.73 10.84
CA ILE A 107 0.61 3.50 12.09
C ILE A 107 0.80 5.00 11.81
N LYS A 108 1.70 5.35 10.89
CA LYS A 108 1.96 6.74 10.48
C LYS A 108 0.77 7.38 9.77
N ALA A 109 -0.08 6.58 9.11
CA ALA A 109 -1.36 7.04 8.58
C ALA A 109 -2.41 7.33 9.66
N GLY A 110 -2.10 7.11 10.93
CA GLY A 110 -3.03 7.30 12.04
C GLY A 110 -4.09 6.20 12.13
N LEU A 111 -3.83 5.04 11.52
CA LEU A 111 -4.73 3.90 11.48
C LEU A 111 -4.26 2.82 12.47
N GLU A 112 -5.22 2.23 13.16
CA GLU A 112 -4.96 1.05 13.98
C GLU A 112 -4.74 -0.18 13.10
N ASP A 113 -3.95 -1.14 13.58
CA ASP A 113 -3.81 -2.41 12.89
C ASP A 113 -5.14 -3.18 12.94
N PRO A 114 -5.79 -3.46 11.80
CA PRO A 114 -7.07 -4.15 11.78
C PRO A 114 -6.95 -5.64 12.08
N ARG A 115 -5.75 -6.24 11.99
CA ARG A 115 -5.57 -7.70 12.05
C ARG A 115 -6.18 -8.38 13.29
N PRO A 116 -6.10 -7.82 14.51
CA PRO A 116 -6.75 -8.42 15.68
C PRO A 116 -8.28 -8.54 15.57
N GLN A 117 -8.90 -7.77 14.68
CA GLN A 117 -10.34 -7.78 14.43
C GLN A 117 -10.74 -8.71 13.27
N TYR A 118 -9.80 -9.47 12.70
CA TYR A 118 -10.04 -10.36 11.58
C TYR A 118 -9.50 -11.76 11.83
N HIS A 119 -10.23 -12.74 11.30
CA HIS A 119 -9.77 -14.12 11.21
C HIS A 119 -9.35 -14.43 9.78
N ARG A 120 -8.06 -14.67 9.55
CA ARG A 120 -7.50 -15.09 8.26
C ARG A 120 -7.86 -16.56 8.02
N THR A 121 -8.58 -16.84 6.95
CA THR A 121 -9.06 -18.18 6.59
C THR A 121 -8.23 -18.83 5.49
N GLN A 122 -7.54 -18.02 4.67
CA GLN A 122 -6.66 -18.50 3.62
C GLN A 122 -5.50 -17.53 3.44
N GLU A 123 -4.35 -18.07 3.06
CA GLU A 123 -3.20 -17.31 2.60
C GLU A 123 -2.63 -17.98 1.36
N VAL A 124 -2.28 -17.18 0.36
CA VAL A 124 -1.38 -17.60 -0.72
C VAL A 124 -0.20 -16.63 -0.72
N PRO A 125 1.02 -17.10 -0.38
CA PRO A 125 2.18 -16.24 -0.29
C PRO A 125 2.56 -15.66 -1.66
N PHE A 126 3.46 -14.68 -1.65
CA PHE A 126 4.01 -14.12 -2.86
C PHE A 126 4.76 -15.20 -3.68
N SER A 127 4.56 -15.19 -5.00
CA SER A 127 5.37 -15.97 -5.95
C SER A 127 5.80 -15.10 -7.13
N SER A 128 6.95 -15.43 -7.73
CA SER A 128 7.47 -14.74 -8.93
C SER A 128 6.55 -14.83 -10.14
N ASP A 129 5.77 -15.90 -10.23
CA ASP A 129 4.89 -16.17 -11.37
C ASP A 129 3.63 -15.30 -11.29
N ARG A 130 3.00 -15.25 -10.10
CA ARG A 130 1.77 -14.46 -9.89
C ARG A 130 2.07 -13.01 -9.54
N LYS A 131 3.26 -12.72 -9.00
CA LYS A 131 3.73 -11.37 -8.64
C LYS A 131 2.84 -10.68 -7.60
N ARG A 132 2.14 -11.46 -6.77
CA ARG A 132 1.22 -10.97 -5.72
C ARG A 132 1.05 -11.98 -4.58
N MET A 133 0.71 -11.45 -3.41
CA MET A 133 0.26 -12.18 -2.21
C MET A 133 -1.23 -11.95 -2.02
N GLU A 134 -1.92 -12.96 -1.51
CA GLU A 134 -3.38 -12.93 -1.30
C GLU A 134 -3.71 -13.49 0.09
N VAL A 135 -4.65 -12.83 0.77
CA VAL A 135 -5.18 -13.30 2.05
C VAL A 135 -6.69 -13.24 1.98
N ARG A 136 -7.36 -14.31 2.36
CA ARG A 136 -8.79 -14.30 2.62
C ARG A 136 -8.99 -14.15 4.12
N ALA A 137 -9.81 -13.17 4.53
CA ALA A 137 -10.13 -12.98 5.94
C ALA A 137 -11.56 -12.52 6.12
N ARG A 138 -12.11 -12.81 7.30
CA ARG A 138 -13.45 -12.41 7.74
C ARG A 138 -13.38 -11.61 9.03
N PRO A 139 -14.28 -10.63 9.25
CA PRO A 139 -14.29 -9.86 10.48
C PRO A 139 -14.72 -10.73 11.68
N ILE A 140 -14.08 -10.53 12.83
CA ILE A 140 -14.51 -11.08 14.10
C ILE A 140 -15.73 -10.27 14.57
N GLY A 141 -16.83 -10.93 14.91
CA GLY A 141 -18.10 -10.25 15.26
C GLY A 141 -18.91 -9.74 14.07
N GLY A 142 -18.52 -10.08 12.83
CA GLY A 142 -19.36 -9.89 11.64
C GLY A 142 -19.41 -8.47 11.07
N ARG A 143 -18.66 -7.51 11.61
CA ARG A 143 -18.59 -6.14 11.10
C ARG A 143 -17.18 -5.78 10.64
N HIS A 144 -17.07 -5.25 9.42
CA HIS A 144 -15.81 -4.77 8.90
C HIS A 144 -15.40 -3.44 9.54
N VAL A 145 -14.09 -3.28 9.76
CA VAL A 145 -13.47 -2.09 10.39
C VAL A 145 -13.51 -0.81 9.56
N CYS A 146 -13.66 -0.90 8.24
CA CYS A 146 -13.84 0.27 7.38
C CYS A 146 -14.99 0.09 6.40
N ARG A 147 -15.59 1.22 6.00
CA ARG A 147 -16.79 1.29 5.17
C ARG A 147 -16.60 0.63 3.81
N ALA A 148 -15.41 0.76 3.24
CA ALA A 148 -15.07 0.22 1.93
C ALA A 148 -15.17 -1.32 1.87
N PHE A 149 -14.72 -2.01 2.92
CA PHE A 149 -14.84 -3.47 3.03
C PHE A 149 -16.30 -3.89 3.26
N ALA A 150 -17.08 -3.09 4.00
CA ALA A 150 -18.51 -3.35 4.20
C ALA A 150 -19.31 -3.28 2.90
N TYR A 151 -19.03 -2.30 2.01
CA TYR A 151 -19.67 -2.22 0.69
C TYR A 151 -19.35 -3.42 -0.19
N CYS A 152 -18.09 -3.86 -0.19
CA CYS A 152 -17.64 -5.04 -0.91
C CYS A 152 -18.40 -6.32 -0.50
N ASN A 153 -18.82 -6.42 0.77
CA ASN A 153 -19.61 -7.56 1.23
C ASN A 153 -21.09 -7.47 0.82
N LYS A 154 -21.66 -6.25 0.77
CA LYS A 154 -23.06 -6.02 0.38
C LYS A 154 -23.33 -6.29 -1.10
N SER A 155 -22.36 -6.09 -1.99
CA SER A 155 -22.54 -6.32 -3.43
C SER A 155 -22.85 -7.79 -3.79
N LYS A 156 -22.54 -8.76 -2.90
CA LYS A 156 -23.00 -10.15 -3.04
C LYS A 156 -24.51 -10.35 -2.83
N GLN A 157 -25.22 -9.39 -2.22
CA GLN A 157 -26.64 -9.52 -1.88
C GLN A 157 -27.59 -8.80 -2.86
N SER A 158 -27.08 -7.95 -3.76
CA SER A 158 -27.90 -7.05 -4.60
C SER A 158 -28.32 -7.63 -5.96
N SER A 159 -27.98 -8.88 -6.31
CA SER A 159 -28.39 -9.49 -7.58
C SER A 159 -29.71 -10.27 -7.54
N LEU A 160 -30.52 -10.18 -6.46
CA LEU A 160 -31.86 -10.79 -6.41
C LEU A 160 -32.86 -9.83 -5.72
N LEU A 161 -33.80 -9.29 -6.50
CA LEU A 161 -35.07 -8.76 -6.00
C LEU A 161 -36.09 -9.93 -5.86
N PRO A 162 -37.29 -9.69 -5.29
CA PRO A 162 -37.63 -9.75 -3.87
C PRO A 162 -38.45 -11.02 -3.52
N GLU A 163 -38.57 -11.25 -2.21
CA GLU A 163 -39.54 -12.11 -1.51
C GLU A 163 -40.19 -13.27 -2.29
N ASP A 164 -39.66 -14.48 -2.10
CA ASP A 164 -40.47 -15.53 -1.49
C ASP A 164 -39.65 -16.77 -1.11
N SER A 165 -40.12 -17.46 -0.07
CA SER A 165 -39.81 -18.86 0.24
C SER A 165 -38.46 -19.20 0.89
N ARG A 166 -38.57 -19.46 2.20
CA ARG A 166 -37.74 -20.35 3.03
C ARG A 166 -37.15 -21.55 2.25
N ARG A 167 -35.92 -21.39 1.72
CA ARG A 167 -34.99 -22.51 1.46
C ARG A 167 -33.59 -22.11 1.93
N ARG A 168 -33.15 -22.77 3.00
CA ARG A 168 -31.78 -22.71 3.52
C ARG A 168 -30.83 -23.33 2.48
N SER A 169 -30.31 -22.53 1.55
CA SER A 169 -29.09 -22.86 0.83
C SER A 169 -27.90 -22.54 1.74
N SER A 170 -27.16 -23.59 2.12
CA SER A 170 -25.98 -23.57 2.98
C SER A 170 -24.80 -22.86 2.31
N GLY A 171 -24.84 -21.53 2.32
CA GLY A 171 -23.73 -20.67 1.92
C GLY A 171 -23.70 -19.49 2.88
N SER A 172 -23.25 -19.73 4.12
CA SER A 172 -23.08 -18.67 5.10
C SER A 172 -22.08 -17.66 4.55
N ASN A 173 -22.55 -16.48 4.11
CA ASN A 173 -21.67 -15.36 3.80
C ASN A 173 -21.13 -14.83 5.13
N ASP A 174 -20.01 -15.41 5.56
CA ASP A 174 -19.31 -15.11 6.81
C ASP A 174 -18.61 -13.73 6.81
N GLY A 175 -18.86 -12.93 5.77
CA GLY A 175 -18.19 -11.66 5.54
C GLY A 175 -16.75 -11.80 5.06
N SER A 176 -16.35 -12.99 4.58
CA SER A 176 -15.01 -13.16 4.02
C SER A 176 -14.82 -12.42 2.70
N ILE A 177 -13.72 -11.67 2.63
CA ILE A 177 -13.23 -11.03 1.41
C ILE A 177 -11.73 -11.34 1.23
N PHE A 178 -11.25 -11.15 0.01
CA PHE A 178 -9.84 -11.23 -0.34
C PHE A 178 -9.16 -9.88 -0.18
N TYR A 179 -7.91 -9.90 0.26
CA TYR A 179 -6.99 -8.78 0.38
C TYR A 179 -5.72 -9.16 -0.38
N VAL A 180 -5.29 -8.29 -1.29
CA VAL A 180 -4.23 -8.57 -2.25
C VAL A 180 -3.21 -7.46 -2.23
N LYS A 181 -1.93 -7.82 -2.21
CA LYS A 181 -0.82 -6.89 -2.45
C LYS A 181 0.14 -7.46 -3.49
N GLY A 182 0.71 -6.62 -4.35
CA GLY A 182 1.64 -7.11 -5.36
C GLY A 182 2.08 -6.08 -6.37
N MET A 183 2.65 -6.57 -7.47
CA MET A 183 3.04 -5.73 -8.58
C MET A 183 1.80 -5.07 -9.22
N PRO A 184 1.85 -3.75 -9.51
CA PRO A 184 0.70 -3.00 -10.01
C PRO A 184 0.01 -3.63 -11.22
N GLU A 185 0.76 -4.11 -12.20
CA GLU A 185 0.21 -4.77 -13.39
C GLU A 185 -0.57 -6.05 -13.05
N SER A 186 -0.03 -6.87 -12.15
CA SER A 186 -0.68 -8.14 -11.75
C SER A 186 -1.96 -7.89 -10.95
N VAL A 187 -1.93 -6.92 -10.04
CA VAL A 187 -3.09 -6.61 -9.20
C VAL A 187 -4.19 -5.90 -10.00
N LEU A 188 -3.84 -4.90 -10.83
CA LEU A 188 -4.81 -4.16 -11.64
C LEU A 188 -5.49 -5.02 -12.71
N GLY A 189 -4.81 -6.06 -13.20
CA GLY A 189 -5.40 -7.02 -14.15
C GLY A 189 -6.65 -7.72 -13.61
N GLU A 190 -6.77 -7.84 -12.29
CA GLU A 190 -7.89 -8.48 -11.60
C GLU A 190 -8.91 -7.48 -11.03
N CYS A 191 -8.66 -6.17 -11.19
CA CYS A 191 -9.51 -5.12 -10.66
C CYS A 191 -10.60 -4.69 -11.65
N THR A 192 -11.84 -4.66 -11.18
CA THR A 192 -13.02 -4.17 -11.92
C THR A 192 -13.50 -2.80 -11.43
N THR A 193 -13.13 -2.45 -10.20
CA THR A 193 -13.54 -1.22 -9.52
C THR A 193 -12.35 -0.60 -8.77
N TYR A 194 -12.50 0.64 -8.30
CA TYR A 194 -11.61 1.28 -7.34
C TYR A 194 -12.40 1.85 -6.15
N THR A 195 -11.72 2.11 -5.03
CA THR A 195 -12.36 2.70 -3.85
C THR A 195 -12.67 4.18 -4.09
N GLY A 196 -13.95 4.54 -4.11
CA GLY A 196 -14.42 5.92 -4.17
C GLY A 196 -14.21 6.68 -2.86
N MET A 197 -14.38 8.01 -2.89
CA MET A 197 -14.16 8.90 -1.74
C MET A 197 -15.01 8.56 -0.50
N ASP A 198 -16.21 8.00 -0.71
CA ASP A 198 -17.13 7.58 0.34
C ASP A 198 -16.95 6.09 0.72
N GLY A 199 -15.89 5.46 0.22
CA GLY A 199 -15.61 4.03 0.35
C GLY A 199 -16.38 3.12 -0.61
N SER A 200 -17.32 3.63 -1.40
CA SER A 200 -18.09 2.80 -2.33
C SER A 200 -17.25 2.34 -3.52
N PRO A 201 -17.54 1.16 -4.11
CA PRO A 201 -16.84 0.72 -5.31
C PRO A 201 -17.27 1.53 -6.53
N THR A 202 -16.31 2.15 -7.21
CA THR A 202 -16.53 2.88 -8.47
C THR A 202 -15.93 2.11 -9.64
N SER A 203 -16.56 2.12 -10.82
CA SER A 203 -16.06 1.40 -12.01
C SER A 203 -14.63 1.81 -12.37
N LEU A 204 -13.75 0.84 -12.66
CA LEU A 204 -12.38 1.09 -13.07
C LEU A 204 -12.23 0.75 -14.57
N SER A 205 -12.15 1.78 -15.41
CA SER A 205 -11.99 1.63 -16.85
C SER A 205 -10.54 1.25 -17.24
N GLU A 206 -10.34 0.85 -18.48
CA GLU A 206 -8.98 0.61 -19.01
C GLU A 206 -8.14 1.89 -19.08
N GLU A 207 -8.77 3.05 -19.28
CA GLU A 207 -8.09 4.34 -19.20
C GLU A 207 -7.61 4.61 -17.77
N ASP A 208 -8.46 4.35 -16.77
CA ASP A 208 -8.09 4.51 -15.37
C ASP A 208 -6.93 3.58 -15.00
N LYS A 209 -6.97 2.31 -15.42
CA LYS A 209 -5.85 1.36 -15.22
C LYS A 209 -4.56 1.89 -15.85
N ALA A 210 -4.62 2.44 -17.06
CA ALA A 210 -3.48 3.04 -17.72
C ALA A 210 -2.93 4.25 -16.93
N GLN A 211 -3.80 5.09 -16.36
CA GLN A 211 -3.41 6.21 -15.51
C GLN A 211 -2.73 5.73 -14.21
N VAL A 212 -3.25 4.69 -13.56
CA VAL A 212 -2.64 4.11 -12.35
C VAL A 212 -1.25 3.54 -12.68
N LEU A 213 -1.11 2.80 -13.79
CA LEU A 213 0.18 2.26 -14.22
C LEU A 213 1.19 3.37 -14.56
N ALA A 214 0.74 4.44 -15.21
CA ALA A 214 1.57 5.61 -15.46
C ALA A 214 2.04 6.26 -14.15
N GLN A 215 1.15 6.36 -13.16
CA GLN A 215 1.51 6.88 -11.83
C GLN A 215 2.51 5.98 -11.11
N SER A 216 2.34 4.67 -11.15
CA SER A 216 3.30 3.70 -10.61
C SER A 216 4.71 3.93 -11.21
N ARG A 217 4.80 4.04 -12.54
CA ARG A 217 6.06 4.32 -13.23
C ARG A 217 6.66 5.67 -12.83
N ARG A 218 5.84 6.71 -12.63
CA ARG A 218 6.31 8.02 -12.13
C ARG A 218 6.90 7.91 -10.73
N MET A 219 6.22 7.22 -9.81
CA MET A 219 6.71 6.99 -8.44
C MET A 219 8.05 6.25 -8.44
N ALA A 220 8.19 5.23 -9.29
CA ALA A 220 9.45 4.49 -9.47
C ALA A 220 10.56 5.36 -10.06
N ALA A 221 10.31 6.04 -11.18
CA ALA A 221 11.32 6.78 -11.92
C ALA A 221 11.79 8.07 -11.24
N GLN A 222 10.89 8.81 -10.61
CA GLN A 222 11.21 10.09 -9.96
C GLN A 222 11.67 9.88 -8.51
N GLY A 223 10.99 8.99 -7.79
CA GLY A 223 11.23 8.76 -6.37
C GLY A 223 12.20 7.62 -6.07
N GLY A 224 12.62 6.82 -7.05
CA GLY A 224 13.39 5.60 -6.79
C GLY A 224 12.64 4.61 -5.91
N LEU A 225 11.31 4.61 -5.99
CA LEU A 225 10.46 3.84 -5.09
C LEU A 225 10.17 2.45 -5.65
N ARG A 226 10.15 1.44 -4.77
CA ARG A 226 9.48 0.16 -5.01
C ARG A 226 7.98 0.36 -4.79
N VAL A 227 7.18 0.14 -5.82
CA VAL A 227 5.73 0.41 -5.79
C VAL A 227 4.95 -0.89 -5.68
N LEU A 228 4.04 -0.98 -4.72
CA LEU A 228 3.07 -2.06 -4.59
C LEU A 228 1.64 -1.53 -4.75
N ALA A 229 0.81 -2.30 -5.44
CA ALA A 229 -0.63 -2.10 -5.49
C ALA A 229 -1.33 -2.90 -4.40
N MET A 230 -2.39 -2.32 -3.86
CA MET A 230 -3.30 -2.96 -2.90
C MET A 230 -4.68 -3.04 -3.51
N ALA A 231 -5.34 -4.18 -3.32
CA ALA A 231 -6.72 -4.38 -3.74
C ALA A 231 -7.45 -5.33 -2.79
N TYR A 232 -8.77 -5.23 -2.74
CA TYR A 232 -9.62 -6.12 -1.96
C TYR A 232 -10.89 -6.45 -2.73
N GLY A 233 -11.53 -7.59 -2.46
CA GLY A 233 -12.74 -7.94 -3.21
C GLY A 233 -13.43 -9.20 -2.73
N PRO A 234 -14.67 -9.44 -3.18
CA PRO A 234 -15.43 -10.63 -2.85
C PRO A 234 -14.83 -11.92 -3.45
N THR A 235 -14.12 -11.79 -4.56
CA THR A 235 -13.48 -12.84 -5.35
C THR A 235 -12.19 -12.30 -5.96
N LEU A 236 -11.26 -13.17 -6.34
CA LEU A 236 -10.00 -12.76 -6.97
C LEU A 236 -10.16 -12.22 -8.39
N GLN A 237 -11.31 -12.42 -9.05
CA GLN A 237 -11.60 -11.96 -10.41
C GLN A 237 -12.39 -10.64 -10.45
N SER A 238 -12.79 -10.12 -9.31
CA SER A 238 -13.54 -8.86 -9.20
C SER A 238 -13.03 -8.09 -7.99
N LEU A 239 -11.80 -7.61 -8.09
CA LEU A 239 -11.18 -6.81 -7.04
C LEU A 239 -11.54 -5.32 -7.21
N THR A 240 -11.54 -4.63 -6.07
CA THR A 240 -11.55 -3.18 -5.95
C THR A 240 -10.13 -2.71 -5.66
N PHE A 241 -9.57 -1.90 -6.57
CA PHE A 241 -8.28 -1.26 -6.40
C PHE A 241 -8.33 -0.22 -5.28
N ALA A 242 -7.51 -0.40 -4.25
CA ALA A 242 -7.46 0.51 -3.11
C ALA A 242 -6.43 1.64 -3.31
N GLY A 243 -5.30 1.35 -3.94
CA GLY A 243 -4.25 2.34 -4.19
C GLY A 243 -2.85 1.75 -4.36
N LEU A 244 -1.87 2.64 -4.49
CA LEU A 244 -0.44 2.33 -4.55
C LEU A 244 0.27 2.82 -3.29
N ILE A 245 1.25 2.05 -2.83
CA ILE A 245 2.22 2.47 -1.82
C ILE A 245 3.62 2.36 -2.44
N GLY A 246 4.33 3.48 -2.48
CA GLY A 246 5.73 3.57 -2.86
C GLY A 246 6.62 3.56 -1.64
N MET A 247 7.60 2.68 -1.62
CA MET A 247 8.57 2.52 -0.55
C MET A 247 10.00 2.73 -1.06
N GLU A 248 10.84 3.32 -0.23
CA GLU A 248 12.25 3.57 -0.51
C GLU A 248 13.12 2.64 0.34
N ASP A 249 14.17 2.06 -0.25
CA ASP A 249 15.28 1.46 0.50
C ASP A 249 16.48 2.42 0.44
N PRO A 250 16.82 3.12 1.54
CA PRO A 250 17.88 4.12 1.49
C PRO A 250 19.25 3.45 1.21
N PRO A 251 20.10 4.06 0.36
CA PRO A 251 21.50 3.65 0.23
C PRO A 251 22.23 3.70 1.57
N ARG A 252 23.24 2.84 1.76
CA ARG A 252 24.11 2.92 2.94
C ARG A 252 24.95 4.20 2.88
N VAL A 253 25.17 4.80 4.04
CA VAL A 253 26.06 5.96 4.18
C VAL A 253 27.46 5.62 3.62
N GLY A 254 28.01 6.50 2.80
CA GLY A 254 29.33 6.33 2.16
C GLY A 254 29.35 5.49 0.88
N VAL A 255 28.23 4.84 0.48
CA VAL A 255 28.19 4.06 -0.78
C VAL A 255 28.38 4.95 -2.00
N ALA A 256 27.75 6.12 -2.05
CA ALA A 256 27.90 7.05 -3.18
C ALA A 256 29.36 7.50 -3.36
N ASP A 257 30.04 7.81 -2.26
CA ASP A 257 31.45 8.21 -2.27
C ASP A 257 32.35 7.06 -2.71
N ALA A 258 32.12 5.84 -2.19
CA ALA A 258 32.87 4.66 -2.56
C ALA A 258 32.72 4.31 -4.06
N VAL A 259 31.51 4.37 -4.59
CA VAL A 259 31.24 4.15 -6.02
C VAL A 259 31.95 5.21 -6.87
N THR A 260 31.90 6.48 -6.46
CA THR A 260 32.59 7.58 -7.16
C THR A 260 34.10 7.39 -7.18
N GLN A 261 34.71 6.98 -6.06
CA GLN A 261 36.14 6.72 -5.96
C GLN A 261 36.57 5.56 -6.87
N LEU A 262 35.80 4.46 -6.88
CA LEU A 262 36.07 3.31 -7.75
C LEU A 262 36.01 3.69 -9.22
N GLN A 263 34.98 4.45 -9.64
CA GLN A 263 34.85 4.92 -11.01
C GLN A 263 35.99 5.85 -11.43
N LYS A 264 36.42 6.78 -10.55
CA LYS A 264 37.60 7.63 -10.79
C LYS A 264 38.89 6.83 -10.95
N GLY A 265 38.99 5.68 -10.27
CA GLY A 265 40.09 4.73 -10.42
C GLY A 265 40.02 3.84 -11.67
N GLY A 266 39.04 4.05 -12.56
CA GLY A 266 38.86 3.26 -13.78
C GLY A 266 38.15 1.91 -13.56
N VAL A 267 37.61 1.65 -12.37
CA VAL A 267 36.87 0.43 -12.07
C VAL A 267 35.44 0.55 -12.59
N LYS A 268 35.01 -0.43 -13.39
CA LYS A 268 33.64 -0.52 -13.89
C LYS A 268 32.71 -1.08 -12.80
N VAL A 269 31.76 -0.27 -12.36
CA VAL A 269 30.74 -0.67 -11.36
C VAL A 269 29.45 -1.09 -12.08
N LEU A 270 28.89 -2.23 -11.69
CA LEU A 270 27.62 -2.76 -12.23
C LEU A 270 26.63 -2.98 -11.07
N MET A 271 25.38 -2.53 -11.26
CA MET A 271 24.28 -2.78 -10.31
C MET A 271 23.48 -4.00 -10.77
N VAL A 272 23.26 -4.94 -9.85
CA VAL A 272 22.37 -6.09 -10.04
C VAL A 272 21.26 -5.96 -9.00
N THR A 273 20.00 -5.83 -9.46
CA THR A 273 18.83 -5.69 -8.58
C THR A 273 17.62 -6.43 -9.16
N GLY A 274 16.71 -6.84 -8.27
CA GLY A 274 15.39 -7.39 -8.63
C GLY A 274 14.28 -6.33 -8.73
N ASP A 275 14.62 -5.04 -8.55
CA ASP A 275 13.67 -3.94 -8.74
C ASP A 275 13.30 -3.73 -10.21
N SER A 276 12.25 -2.94 -10.45
CA SER A 276 11.93 -2.49 -11.81
C SER A 276 13.08 -1.68 -12.40
N LYS A 277 13.15 -1.65 -13.74
CA LYS A 277 14.16 -0.90 -14.48
C LYS A 277 14.18 0.58 -14.08
N GLU A 278 12.99 1.16 -13.91
CA GLU A 278 12.81 2.57 -13.57
C GLU A 278 13.39 2.87 -12.18
N THR A 279 13.09 2.04 -11.18
CA THR A 279 13.62 2.16 -9.82
C THR A 279 15.14 1.97 -9.81
N ALA A 280 15.64 0.96 -10.52
CA ALA A 280 17.08 0.69 -10.60
C ALA A 280 17.87 1.88 -11.19
N ILE A 281 17.36 2.48 -12.28
CA ILE A 281 17.97 3.66 -12.90
C ILE A 281 17.91 4.86 -11.95
N ALA A 282 16.79 5.06 -11.25
CA ALA A 282 16.64 6.17 -10.31
C ALA A 282 17.60 6.05 -9.13
N ILE A 283 17.78 4.85 -8.55
CA ILE A 283 18.75 4.59 -7.49
C ILE A 283 20.18 4.76 -8.01
N ALA A 284 20.50 4.25 -9.21
CA ALA A 284 21.85 4.34 -9.77
C ALA A 284 22.32 5.76 -10.10
N LYS A 285 21.38 6.71 -10.26
CA LYS A 285 21.67 8.13 -10.49
C LYS A 285 21.93 8.92 -9.21
N ARG A 286 21.57 8.38 -8.05
CA ARG A 286 21.79 9.00 -6.72
C ARG A 286 23.19 8.67 -6.21
#